data_AF-A0AAW6KN11-F1
#
_entry.id   AF-A0AAW6KN11-F1
#
_cell.length_a   1.000
_cell.length_b   1.000
_cell.length_c   1.000
_cell.angle_alpha   90.00
_cell.angle_beta   90.00
_cell.angle_gamma   90.00
#
_symmetry.space_group_name_H-M   'P 1'
#
loop_
_entity.id
_entity.type
_entity.pdbx_description
1 polymer ?
#
loop_
_entity_poly.entity_id
_entity_poly.type
_entity_poly.pdbx_seq_one_letter_code
_entity_poly.pdbx_strand_id
1 'polypeptide(L)'
;QLAGYPWGDRKWQKKKKQKNVYEKPISIYELHVGSWKKKADGSFFTYRELSETVIPYVKEHGFTHIELMPLTEHPFDRSWGYQTT
;
A
#
# COMPACT_ATOMS: atom_id res chain seq x y z
N GLN A 1 -8.41 14.27 8.29
CA GLN A 1 -9.24 13.13 7.83
C GLN A 1 -9.98 13.59 6.58
N LEU A 2 -9.96 12.82 5.49
CA LEU A 2 -10.76 13.13 4.30
C LEU A 2 -12.24 13.18 4.73
N ALA A 3 -12.82 14.37 4.78
CA ALA A 3 -14.22 14.55 5.15
C ALA A 3 -15.09 13.82 4.11
N GLY A 4 -15.82 12.78 4.53
CA GLY A 4 -16.75 12.04 3.66
C GLY A 4 -16.36 10.60 3.29
N TYR A 5 -15.12 10.14 3.54
CA TYR A 5 -14.78 8.72 3.28
C TYR A 5 -15.20 7.82 4.47
N PRO A 6 -16.01 6.77 4.25
CA PRO A 6 -16.51 5.90 5.32
C PRO A 6 -15.46 4.85 5.73
N TRP A 7 -14.57 5.22 6.66
CA TRP A 7 -13.54 4.31 7.16
C TRP A 7 -14.12 3.12 7.96
N GLY A 8 -13.71 1.90 7.60
CA GLY A 8 -14.11 0.64 8.24
C GLY A 8 -13.07 0.02 9.18
N ASP A 9 -11.98 0.71 9.50
CA ASP A 9 -10.78 0.16 10.16
C ASP A 9 -10.75 0.32 11.69
N ARG A 10 -11.87 0.73 12.31
CA ARG A 10 -11.93 1.07 13.76
C ARG A 10 -11.39 -0.03 14.68
N LYS A 11 -11.68 -1.31 14.39
CA LYS A 11 -11.18 -2.46 15.17
C LYS A 11 -9.66 -2.58 15.08
N TRP A 12 -9.10 -2.39 13.88
CA TRP A 12 -7.66 -2.41 13.64
C TRP A 12 -6.94 -1.29 14.39
N GLN A 13 -7.45 -0.05 14.30
CA GLN A 13 -6.89 1.11 14.99
C GLN A 13 -6.83 0.91 16.51
N LYS A 14 -7.90 0.37 17.12
CA LYS A 14 -7.93 0.06 18.56
C LYS A 14 -6.86 -0.96 18.94
N LYS A 15 -6.72 -2.04 18.16
CA LYS A 15 -5.70 -3.08 18.39
C LYS A 15 -4.27 -2.55 18.21
N LYS A 16 -4.04 -1.67 17.22
CA LYS A 16 -2.73 -1.05 16.95
C LYS A 16 -2.26 -0.21 18.14
N LYS A 17 -3.14 0.62 18.72
CA LYS A 17 -2.80 1.49 19.86
C LYS A 17 -2.39 0.76 21.14
N GLN A 18 -2.89 -0.47 21.33
CA GLN A 18 -2.68 -1.23 22.57
C GLN A 18 -1.37 -2.05 22.57
N LYS A 19 -0.63 -2.10 21.46
CA LYS A 19 0.47 -3.04 21.30
C LYS A 19 1.71 -2.33 20.77
N ASN A 20 2.86 -2.60 21.39
CA ASN A 20 4.16 -2.15 20.89
C ASN A 20 4.45 -2.80 19.52
N VAL A 21 4.95 -2.00 18.57
CA VAL A 21 5.31 -2.47 17.22
C VAL A 21 6.64 -3.22 17.24
N TYR A 22 7.56 -2.83 18.13
CA TYR A 22 8.89 -3.45 18.24
C TYR A 22 8.88 -4.85 18.88
N GLU A 23 7.77 -5.25 19.49
CA GLU A 23 7.60 -6.55 20.17
C GLU A 23 6.85 -7.57 19.30
N LYS A 24 6.79 -7.34 17.98
CA LYS A 24 6.08 -8.22 17.04
C LYS A 24 6.96 -8.58 15.85
N PRO A 25 6.68 -9.71 15.19
CA PRO A 25 7.29 -9.99 13.90
C PRO A 25 6.91 -8.90 12.91
N ILE A 26 7.93 -8.35 12.24
CA ILE A 26 7.79 -7.39 11.16
C ILE A 26 8.40 -8.02 9.92
N SER A 27 7.55 -8.32 8.96
CA SER A 27 7.90 -8.69 7.60
C SER A 27 7.17 -7.75 6.64
N ILE A 28 7.93 -7.04 5.81
CA ILE A 28 7.47 -5.94 4.98
C ILE A 28 7.56 -6.38 3.52
N TYR A 29 6.47 -6.18 2.78
CA TYR A 29 6.45 -6.28 1.33
C TYR A 29 6.60 -4.87 0.74
N GLU A 30 7.80 -4.55 0.24
CA GLU A 30 8.06 -3.28 -0.46
C GLU A 30 7.44 -3.31 -1.86
N LEU A 31 6.72 -2.26 -2.22
CA LEU A 31 5.88 -2.22 -3.40
C LEU A 31 5.97 -0.88 -4.14
N HIS A 32 6.36 -0.95 -5.42
CA HIS A 32 6.16 0.13 -6.38
C HIS A 32 4.85 -0.08 -7.15
N VAL A 33 3.85 0.75 -6.87
CA VAL A 33 2.47 0.66 -7.40
C VAL A 33 2.44 0.64 -8.93
N GLY A 34 3.28 1.45 -9.58
CA GLY A 34 3.29 1.59 -11.05
C GLY A 34 3.95 0.43 -11.81
N SER A 35 4.78 -0.39 -11.15
CA SER A 35 5.52 -1.48 -11.82
C SER A 35 5.16 -2.87 -11.33
N TRP A 36 4.37 -3.00 -10.27
CA TRP A 36 3.97 -4.29 -9.73
C TRP A 36 3.21 -5.15 -10.74
N LYS A 37 2.23 -4.54 -11.43
CA LYS A 37 1.48 -5.18 -12.51
C LYS A 37 0.93 -4.12 -13.44
N LYS A 38 0.96 -4.39 -14.75
CA LYS A 38 0.26 -3.61 -15.77
C LYS A 38 -0.89 -4.43 -16.35
N LYS A 39 -1.94 -3.76 -16.79
CA LYS A 39 -3.04 -4.41 -17.50
C LYS A 39 -2.56 -4.85 -18.88
N ALA A 40 -3.31 -5.74 -19.53
CA ALA A 40 -2.94 -6.29 -20.84
C ALA A 40 -2.81 -5.20 -21.92
N ASP A 41 -3.52 -4.08 -21.77
CA ASP A 41 -3.47 -2.91 -22.65
C ASP A 41 -2.31 -1.94 -22.32
N GLY A 42 -1.49 -2.26 -21.32
CA GLY A 42 -0.37 -1.43 -20.85
C GLY A 42 -0.75 -0.33 -19.85
N SER A 43 -2.04 -0.17 -19.52
CA SER A 43 -2.49 0.82 -18.54
C SER A 43 -2.17 0.39 -17.09
N PHE A 44 -2.13 1.39 -16.19
CA PHE A 44 -1.91 1.16 -14.76
C PHE A 44 -3.19 0.72 -14.06
N PHE A 45 -3.02 -0.03 -12.97
CA PHE A 45 -4.12 -0.33 -12.07
C PHE A 45 -4.44 0.88 -11.18
N THR A 46 -5.72 1.09 -10.92
CA THR A 46 -6.17 2.04 -9.89
C THR A 46 -5.87 1.48 -8.50
N TYR A 47 -5.85 2.34 -7.48
CA TYR A 47 -5.67 1.91 -6.08
C TYR A 47 -6.74 0.89 -5.63
N ARG A 48 -7.97 0.99 -6.16
CA ARG A 48 -9.04 0.05 -5.83
C ARG A 48 -8.75 -1.33 -6.41
N GLU A 49 -8.40 -1.40 -7.68
CA GLU A 49 -8.07 -2.68 -8.33
C GLU A 49 -6.82 -3.31 -7.70
N LEU A 50 -5.80 -2.52 -7.37
CA LEU A 50 -4.62 -3.01 -6.64
C LEU A 50 -4.99 -3.55 -5.26
N SER A 51 -5.94 -2.93 -4.55
CA SER A 51 -6.36 -3.43 -3.23
C SER A 51 -7.00 -4.82 -3.32
N GLU A 52 -7.67 -5.13 -4.42
CA GLU A 52 -8.30 -6.43 -4.66
C GLU A 52 -7.28 -7.53 -4.98
N THR A 53 -6.10 -7.17 -5.48
CA THR A 53 -5.07 -8.13 -5.90
C THR A 53 -3.89 -8.22 -4.95
N VAL A 54 -3.33 -7.09 -4.51
CA VAL A 54 -2.14 -7.01 -3.66
C VAL A 54 -2.45 -7.52 -2.25
N ILE A 55 -3.60 -7.13 -1.68
CA ILE A 55 -3.93 -7.49 -0.28
C ILE A 55 -4.04 -9.01 -0.10
N PRO A 56 -4.75 -9.77 -0.97
CA PRO A 56 -4.74 -11.22 -0.88
C PRO A 56 -3.35 -11.83 -1.03
N TYR A 57 -2.56 -11.36 -2.02
CA TYR A 57 -1.20 -11.86 -2.26
C TYR A 57 -0.30 -11.70 -1.02
N VAL A 58 -0.27 -10.49 -0.45
CA VAL A 58 0.53 -10.17 0.75
C VAL A 58 0.09 -11.01 1.95
N LYS A 59 -1.21 -11.24 2.11
CA LYS A 59 -1.74 -12.09 3.20
C LYS A 59 -1.38 -13.56 3.01
N GLU A 60 -1.51 -14.09 1.80
CA GLU A 60 -1.19 -15.48 1.46
C GLU A 60 0.29 -15.79 1.72
N HIS A 61 1.17 -14.83 1.42
CA HIS A 61 2.62 -14.97 1.63
C HIS A 61 3.07 -14.61 3.05
N GLY A 62 2.13 -14.31 3.97
CA GLY A 62 2.43 -14.12 5.39
C GLY A 62 3.11 -12.80 5.76
N PHE A 63 3.14 -11.82 4.87
CA PHE A 63 3.66 -10.49 5.18
C PHE A 63 2.77 -9.77 6.19
N THR A 64 3.39 -8.93 7.02
CA THR A 64 2.70 -8.19 8.09
C THR A 64 2.38 -6.76 7.71
N HIS A 65 3.17 -6.18 6.81
CA HIS A 65 3.10 -4.79 6.38
C HIS A 65 3.39 -4.68 4.89
N ILE A 66 2.91 -3.60 4.28
CA ILE A 66 3.25 -3.18 2.93
C ILE A 66 3.96 -1.83 3.08
N GLU A 67 5.14 -1.71 2.47
CA GLU A 67 5.84 -0.43 2.34
C GLU A 67 5.69 0.03 0.89
N LEU A 68 5.16 1.23 0.72
CA LEU A 68 4.93 1.79 -0.60
C LEU A 68 6.09 2.71 -0.93
N MET A 69 6.66 2.53 -2.12
CA MET A 69 7.49 3.58 -2.72
C MET A 69 6.66 4.88 -2.84
N PRO A 70 7.31 6.06 -2.91
CA PRO A 70 6.62 7.34 -2.80
C PRO A 70 5.40 7.46 -3.74
N LEU A 71 4.23 7.74 -3.14
CA LEU A 71 2.95 7.92 -3.86
C LEU A 71 2.62 9.38 -4.14
N THR A 72 3.45 10.30 -3.66
CA THR A 72 3.36 11.72 -3.94
C THR A 72 3.38 11.97 -5.44
N GLU A 73 2.63 12.97 -5.90
CA GLU A 73 2.61 13.35 -7.31
C GLU A 73 4.04 13.66 -7.78
N HIS A 74 4.41 13.08 -8.91
CA HIS A 74 5.73 13.23 -9.49
C HIS A 74 5.60 13.24 -11.02
N PRO A 75 6.28 14.17 -11.72
CA PRO A 75 6.12 14.33 -13.16
C PRO A 75 6.86 13.26 -13.97
N PHE A 76 7.69 12.44 -13.33
CA PHE A 76 8.59 11.50 -14.02
C PHE A 76 8.58 10.11 -13.37
N ASP A 77 7.90 9.16 -14.02
CA ASP A 77 7.74 7.77 -13.53
C ASP A 77 9.04 7.06 -13.19
N ARG A 78 10.14 7.35 -13.90
CA ARG A 78 11.45 6.72 -13.66
C ARG A 78 12.16 7.24 -12.42
N SER A 79 11.63 8.30 -11.79
CA SER A 79 12.10 8.74 -10.47
C SER A 79 11.64 7.81 -9.34
N TRP A 80 10.73 6.86 -9.63
CA TRP A 80 10.07 6.00 -8.65
C TRP A 80 9.39 6.79 -7.52
N GLY A 81 8.97 8.02 -7.84
CA GLY A 81 8.34 8.95 -6.90
C GLY A 81 9.29 9.74 -6.01
N TYR A 82 10.61 9.54 -6.10
CA TYR A 82 11.57 10.29 -5.28
C TYR A 82 11.78 11.75 -5.72
N GLN A 83 11.40 12.09 -6.96
CA GLN A 83 11.45 13.46 -7.47
C GLN A 83 10.05 14.06 -7.48
N THR A 84 9.62 14.53 -6.31
CA THR A 84 8.30 15.13 -6.10
C THR A 84 8.25 16.59 -6.49
N THR A 85 7.04 17.12 -6.63
CA THR A 85 6.72 18.54 -6.83
C THR A 85 5.98 19.12 -5.64
#